data_AF-A0A0K1F2S7-F1
#
_entry.id   AF-A0A0K1F2S7-F1
#
_cell.length_a   1.000
_cell.length_b   1.000
_cell.length_c   1.000
_cell.angle_alpha   90.00
_cell.angle_beta   90.00
_cell.angle_gamma   90.00
#
_symmetry.space_group_name_H-M   'P 1'
#
loop_
_entity.id
_entity.type
_entity.pdbx_description
1 polymer ?
#
loop_
_entity_poly.entity_id
_entity_poly.type
_entity_poly.pdbx_seq_one_letter_code
_entity_poly.pdbx_strand_id
1 'polypeptide(L)'
;MAPALMRVLTEVEAYDEGRFPETSRVKRRLRETEEGRKDMGSVIEEIREEIRAECIAEGEARGEARGTLKTLVRLVRDGLVSVQDAAASAGVDADEIRRTLAAEG
;
A
#
# COMPACT_ATOMS: atom_id res chain seq x y z
N MET A 1 6.32 -35.91 -0.81
CA MET A 1 6.01 -35.25 0.47
C MET A 1 4.86 -35.98 1.13
N ALA A 2 4.95 -36.30 2.43
CA ALA A 2 3.96 -37.13 3.11
C ALA A 2 2.62 -36.39 3.29
N PRO A 3 1.45 -37.03 3.04
CA PRO A 3 0.10 -36.41 3.12
C PRO A 3 -0.23 -35.69 4.43
N ALA A 4 0.42 -36.07 5.54
CA ALA A 4 0.26 -35.42 6.82
C ALA A 4 0.82 -34.00 6.87
N LEU A 5 1.92 -33.71 6.15
CA LEU A 5 2.52 -32.39 6.12
C LEU A 5 1.65 -31.40 5.34
N MET A 6 1.04 -31.85 4.22
CA MET A 6 0.12 -31.02 3.44
C MET A 6 -1.07 -30.56 4.28
N ARG A 7 -1.66 -31.46 5.09
CA ARG A 7 -2.78 -31.11 5.97
C ARG A 7 -2.42 -30.05 7.02
N VAL A 8 -1.27 -30.15 7.67
CA VAL A 8 -0.81 -29.15 8.66
C VAL A 8 -0.66 -27.75 8.04
N LEU A 9 -0.29 -27.67 6.76
CA LEU A 9 -0.11 -26.41 6.06
C LEU A 9 -1.41 -25.80 5.52
N THR A 10 -2.44 -26.61 5.24
CA THR A 10 -3.68 -26.15 4.60
C THR A 10 -4.90 -26.15 5.51
N GLU A 11 -4.93 -26.98 6.55
CA GLU A 11 -6.08 -27.16 7.42
C GLU A 11 -5.86 -26.47 8.77
N VAL A 12 -6.80 -25.62 9.16
CA VAL A 12 -6.71 -24.81 10.39
C VAL A 12 -6.66 -25.68 11.65
N GLU A 13 -7.28 -26.86 11.64
CA GLU A 13 -7.36 -27.77 12.79
C GLU A 13 -6.34 -28.93 12.75
N ALA A 14 -5.48 -28.99 11.74
CA ALA A 14 -4.48 -30.05 11.65
C ALA A 14 -3.34 -29.94 12.69
N TYR A 15 -3.26 -28.81 13.41
CA TYR A 15 -2.42 -28.64 14.59
C TYR A 15 -3.09 -29.27 15.81
N ASP A 16 -2.82 -30.55 16.03
CA ASP A 16 -3.27 -31.32 17.18
C ASP A 16 -2.35 -31.10 18.41
N GLU A 17 -2.93 -31.00 19.60
CA GLU A 17 -2.17 -30.81 20.87
C GLU A 17 -1.26 -32.01 21.20
N GLY A 18 -1.61 -33.23 20.78
CA GLY A 18 -0.78 -34.42 20.98
C GLY A 18 0.45 -34.46 20.08
N ARG A 19 0.38 -33.88 18.88
CA ARG A 19 1.50 -33.81 17.93
C ARG A 19 2.32 -32.51 18.02
N PHE A 20 1.68 -31.39 18.31
CA PHE A 20 2.30 -30.05 18.32
C PHE A 20 1.92 -29.26 19.59
N PRO A 21 2.28 -29.76 20.78
CA PRO A 21 1.81 -29.20 22.05
C PRO A 21 2.16 -27.71 22.23
N GLU A 22 3.38 -27.31 21.87
CA GLU A 22 3.84 -25.93 22.05
C GLU A 22 3.17 -24.96 21.07
N THR A 23 3.12 -25.30 19.78
CA THR A 23 2.49 -24.45 18.76
C THR A 23 0.99 -24.32 18.99
N SER A 24 0.32 -25.42 19.36
CA SER A 24 -1.11 -25.41 19.68
C SER A 24 -1.41 -24.56 20.91
N ARG A 25 -0.57 -24.62 21.96
CA ARG A 25 -0.68 -23.73 23.14
C ARG A 25 -0.56 -22.25 22.79
N VAL A 26 0.43 -21.88 21.97
CA VAL A 26 0.64 -20.48 21.57
C VAL A 26 -0.54 -19.98 20.74
N LYS A 27 -1.00 -20.77 19.77
CA LYS A 27 -2.17 -20.43 18.94
C LYS A 27 -3.43 -20.26 19.78
N ARG A 28 -3.66 -21.18 20.72
CA ARG A 28 -4.77 -21.11 21.67
C ARG A 28 -4.69 -19.85 22.52
N ARG A 29 -3.51 -19.53 23.07
CA ARG A 29 -3.29 -18.29 23.83
C ARG A 29 -3.68 -17.06 22.99
N LEU A 30 -3.08 -16.90 21.81
CA LEU A 30 -3.32 -15.74 20.94
C LEU A 30 -4.81 -15.59 20.54
N ARG A 31 -5.54 -16.71 20.39
CA ARG A 31 -6.93 -16.68 19.93
C ARG A 31 -7.95 -16.54 21.06
N GLU A 32 -7.72 -17.22 22.17
CA GLU A 32 -8.75 -17.44 23.20
C GLU A 32 -8.54 -16.60 24.45
N THR A 33 -7.31 -16.18 24.76
CA THR A 33 -7.06 -15.33 25.94
C THR A 33 -7.24 -13.86 25.62
N GLU A 34 -7.56 -13.07 26.64
CA GLU A 34 -7.66 -11.61 26.52
C GLU A 34 -6.31 -10.97 26.19
N GLU A 35 -5.25 -11.44 26.84
CA GLU A 35 -3.87 -11.05 26.55
C GLU A 35 -3.51 -11.33 25.08
N GLY A 36 -3.82 -12.52 24.57
CA GLY A 36 -3.57 -12.87 23.17
C GLY A 36 -4.32 -11.99 22.17
N ARG A 37 -5.59 -11.65 22.47
CA ARG A 37 -6.37 -10.71 21.66
C ARG A 37 -5.77 -9.30 21.71
N LYS A 38 -5.27 -8.86 22.86
CA LYS A 38 -4.63 -7.55 23.02
C LYS A 38 -3.31 -7.48 22.25
N ASP A 39 -2.47 -8.51 22.35
CA ASP A 39 -1.21 -8.59 21.60
C ASP A 39 -1.46 -8.52 20.09
N MET A 40 -2.42 -9.32 19.60
CA MET A 40 -2.80 -9.32 18.19
C MET A 40 -3.40 -7.97 17.76
N GLY A 41 -4.26 -7.39 18.61
CA GLY A 41 -4.82 -6.06 18.37
C GLY A 41 -3.74 -4.98 18.27
N SER A 42 -2.74 -5.01 19.15
CA SER A 42 -1.63 -4.06 19.13
C SER A 42 -0.84 -4.14 17.83
N VAL A 43 -0.52 -5.35 17.36
CA VAL A 43 0.20 -5.54 16.09
C VAL A 43 -0.62 -5.03 14.91
N ILE A 44 -1.95 -5.25 14.91
CA ILE A 44 -2.83 -4.75 13.86
C ILE A 44 -2.87 -3.21 13.86
N GLU A 45 -2.94 -2.58 15.03
CA GLU A 45 -2.94 -1.12 15.12
C GLU A 45 -1.60 -0.52 14.67
N GLU A 46 -0.47 -1.11 15.05
CA GLU A 46 0.85 -0.69 14.57
C GLU A 46 0.94 -0.74 13.03
N ILE A 47 0.53 -1.88 12.43
CA ILE A 47 0.48 -2.02 10.97
C ILE A 47 -0.46 -0.98 10.33
N ARG A 48 -1.61 -0.70 10.94
CA ARG A 48 -2.55 0.31 10.42
C ARG A 48 -1.97 1.71 10.47
N GLU A 49 -1.25 2.06 11.53
CA GLU A 49 -0.61 3.36 11.68
C GLU A 49 0.51 3.54 10.64
N GLU A 50 1.36 2.52 10.47
CA GLU A 50 2.42 2.52 9.46
C GLU A 50 1.84 2.68 8.04
N ILE A 51 0.88 1.83 7.67
CA ILE A 51 0.23 1.90 6.35
C ILE A 51 -0.44 3.26 6.15
N ARG A 52 -1.10 3.81 7.18
CA ARG A 52 -1.74 5.13 7.07
C ARG A 52 -0.71 6.21 6.81
N ALA A 53 0.41 6.22 7.52
CA ALA A 53 1.46 7.20 7.35
C ALA A 53 2.07 7.13 5.94
N GLU A 54 2.39 5.93 5.46
CA GLU A 54 2.93 5.72 4.11
C GLU A 54 1.94 6.12 3.02
N CYS A 55 0.67 5.69 3.13
CA CYS A 55 -0.35 6.04 2.15
C CYS A 55 -0.64 7.54 2.10
N ILE A 56 -0.60 8.25 3.22
CA ILE A 56 -0.76 9.71 3.24
C ILE A 56 0.42 10.36 2.53
N ALA A 57 1.66 10.00 2.89
CA ALA A 57 2.85 10.58 2.28
C ALA A 57 2.91 10.33 0.75
N GLU A 58 2.63 9.10 0.31
CA GLU A 58 2.58 8.77 -1.11
C GLU A 58 1.42 9.50 -1.82
N GLY A 59 0.27 9.61 -1.15
CA GLY A 59 -0.90 10.30 -1.65
C GLY A 59 -0.67 11.80 -1.85
N GLU A 60 -0.03 12.46 -0.87
CA GLU A 60 0.35 13.88 -0.95
C GLU A 60 1.34 14.12 -2.08
N ALA A 61 2.42 13.32 -2.16
CA ALA A 61 3.41 13.45 -3.23
C ALA A 61 2.79 13.26 -4.64
N ARG A 62 1.94 12.24 -4.80
CA ARG A 62 1.21 12.02 -6.07
C ARG A 62 0.23 13.16 -6.36
N GLY A 63 -0.45 13.67 -5.33
CA GLY A 63 -1.38 14.78 -5.43
C GLY A 63 -0.70 16.06 -5.89
N GLU A 64 0.44 16.42 -5.28
CA GLU A 64 1.24 17.58 -5.66
C GLU A 64 1.79 17.48 -7.08
N ALA A 65 2.35 16.32 -7.44
CA ALA A 65 2.86 16.08 -8.79
C ALA A 65 1.74 16.23 -9.83
N ARG A 66 0.58 15.60 -9.60
CA ARG A 66 -0.58 15.68 -10.50
C ARG A 66 -1.16 17.10 -10.57
N GLY A 67 -1.25 17.80 -9.45
CA GLY A 67 -1.74 19.17 -9.37
C GLY A 67 -0.83 20.15 -10.12
N THR A 68 0.49 20.01 -9.93
CA THR A 68 1.51 20.76 -10.65
C THR A 68 1.41 20.52 -12.15
N LEU A 69 1.38 19.25 -12.58
CA LEU A 69 1.25 18.89 -13.99
C LEU A 69 -0.02 19.48 -14.62
N LYS A 70 -1.18 19.34 -13.95
CA LYS A 70 -2.45 19.90 -14.42
C LYS A 70 -2.39 21.43 -14.57
N THR A 71 -1.77 22.10 -13.62
CA THR A 71 -1.63 23.57 -13.64
C THR A 71 -0.75 24.00 -14.81
N LEU A 72 0.39 23.34 -15.00
CA LEU A 72 1.32 23.62 -16.08
C LEU A 72 0.69 23.34 -17.46
N VAL A 73 -0.03 22.23 -17.62
CA VAL A 73 -0.76 21.93 -18.85
C VAL A 73 -1.78 23.02 -19.18
N ARG A 74 -2.49 23.57 -18.17
CA ARG A 74 -3.39 24.70 -18.39
C ARG A 74 -2.65 25.96 -18.85
N LEU A 75 -1.50 26.26 -18.24
CA LEU A 75 -0.68 27.42 -18.66
C LEU A 75 -0.16 27.26 -20.10
N VAL A 76 0.20 26.03 -20.51
CA VAL A 76 0.56 25.72 -21.90
C VAL A 76 -0.63 25.94 -22.83
N ARG A 77 -1.82 25.44 -22.46
CA ARG A 77 -3.07 25.66 -23.22
C ARG A 77 -3.35 27.14 -23.41
N ASP A 78 -3.19 27.92 -22.35
CA ASP A 78 -3.44 29.36 -22.34
C ASP A 78 -2.34 30.15 -23.10
N GLY A 79 -1.31 29.47 -23.62
CA GLY A 79 -0.21 30.07 -24.37
C GLY A 79 0.77 30.87 -23.50
N LEU A 80 0.70 30.72 -22.18
CA LEU A 80 1.48 31.49 -21.22
C LEU A 80 2.90 30.94 -21.02
N VAL A 81 3.09 29.63 -21.25
CA VAL A 81 4.39 28.95 -21.14
C VAL A 81 4.57 27.96 -22.28
N SER A 82 5.83 27.67 -22.65
CA SER A 82 6.13 26.64 -23.65
C SER A 82 5.94 25.23 -23.08
N VAL A 83 5.75 24.25 -23.97
CA VAL A 83 5.70 22.82 -23.58
C VAL A 83 7.01 22.40 -22.90
N GLN A 84 8.14 22.93 -23.35
CA GLN A 84 9.46 22.59 -22.85
C GLN A 84 9.69 23.15 -21.45
N ASP A 85 9.27 24.40 -21.19
CA ASP A 85 9.38 25.00 -19.86
C ASP A 85 8.45 24.31 -18.86
N ALA A 86 7.24 23.96 -19.28
CA ALA A 86 6.31 23.19 -18.46
C ALA A 86 6.87 21.79 -18.13
N ALA A 87 7.46 21.10 -19.10
CA ALA A 87 8.07 19.79 -18.89
C ALA A 87 9.25 19.87 -17.90
N ALA A 88 10.16 20.84 -18.10
CA ALA A 88 11.29 21.07 -17.20
C ALA A 88 10.82 21.42 -15.77
N SER A 89 9.78 22.23 -15.64
CA SER A 89 9.21 22.64 -14.35
C SER A 89 8.52 21.48 -13.62
N ALA A 90 7.81 20.60 -14.33
CA ALA A 90 7.16 19.43 -13.73
C ALA A 90 8.12 18.25 -13.51
N GLY A 91 9.35 18.31 -14.05
CA GLY A 91 10.30 17.20 -14.04
C GLY A 91 9.88 16.02 -14.91
N VAL A 92 9.07 16.26 -15.95
CA VAL A 92 8.55 15.23 -16.87
C VAL A 92 9.06 15.44 -18.29
N ASP A 93 8.79 14.48 -19.17
CA ASP A 93 9.10 14.61 -20.58
C ASP A 93 8.08 15.51 -21.33
N ALA A 94 8.51 16.14 -22.41
CA ALA A 94 7.64 17.03 -23.19
C ALA A 94 6.46 16.29 -23.85
N ASP A 95 6.59 15.00 -24.15
CA ASP A 95 5.48 14.18 -24.66
C ASP A 95 4.44 13.92 -23.57
N GLU A 96 4.81 13.86 -22.29
CA GLU A 96 3.86 13.75 -21.18
C GLU A 96 2.96 14.98 -21.09
N ILE A 97 3.54 16.18 -21.25
CA ILE A 97 2.77 17.42 -21.38
C ILE A 97 1.83 17.34 -22.59
N ARG A 98 2.32 16.92 -23.77
CA ARG A 98 1.51 16.81 -24.99
C ARG A 98 0.36 15.80 -24.85
N ARG A 99 0.63 14.62 -24.28
CA ARG A 99 -0.37 13.58 -24.01
C ARG A 99 -1.46 14.10 -23.08
N THR A 100 -1.06 14.79 -22.00
CA THR A 100 -2.02 15.33 -21.03
C THR A 100 -2.85 16.47 -21.62
N LEU A 101 -2.22 17.36 -22.39
CA LEU A 101 -2.89 18.44 -23.10
C LEU A 101 -3.93 17.92 -24.10
N ALA A 102 -3.61 16.85 -24.83
CA ALA A 102 -4.52 16.20 -25.78
C ALA A 102 -5.68 15.46 -25.11
N ALA A 103 -5.47 14.93 -23.89
CA ALA A 103 -6.51 14.23 -23.13
C ALA A 103 -7.53 15.18 -22.45
N GLU A 104 -7.18 16.45 -22.29
CA GLU A 104 -8.06 17.49 -21.73
C GLU A 104 -8.85 18.28 -22.81
N GLY A 105 -8.71 17.92 -24.09
CA GLY A 105 -9.39 18.53 -25.23
C GLY A 105 -10.76 17.91 -25.55
#